data_AF-A0A165BVH2-F1
#
_entry.id   AF-A0A165BVH2-F1
#
_cell.length_a   1.000
_cell.length_b   1.000
_cell.length_c   1.000
_cell.angle_alpha   90.00
_cell.angle_beta   90.00
_cell.angle_gamma   90.00
#
_symmetry.space_group_name_H-M   'P 1'
#
loop_
_entity.id
_entity.type
_entity.pdbx_description
1 polymer ?
#
loop_
_entity_poly.entity_id
_entity_poly.type
_entity_poly.pdbx_seq_one_letter_code
_entity_poly.pdbx_strand_id
1 'polypeptide(L)'
;KLRERAGGADLSTVNHYELLSDLVVVPKWPFAQLGKPRDDWIVENGHYAVFGENWPIKEGLTSLAELEGHQLYPADPSVGRRPALRFILRSMLVRYSHLLDALLAPPPTAPSTGASEWEQQTEWINILAQNVMAAANDMRPVQARGKKLMMRQQLELRNEETKAIHAQCDTLEAKMADMRAEIQRLPHASTGSSRKPVIFQGGGGDKILDEDDSRWAEEI
;
A
#
# COMPACT_ATOMS: atom_id res chain seq x y z
N LYS A 1 6.31 0.89 -27.21
CA LYS A 1 7.33 0.71 -28.28
C LYS A 1 7.03 -0.45 -29.24
N LEU A 2 7.02 -1.72 -28.83
CA LEU A 2 6.70 -2.84 -29.75
C LEU A 2 5.23 -2.83 -30.21
N ARG A 3 4.29 -2.62 -29.27
CA ARG A 3 2.85 -2.51 -29.55
C ARG A 3 2.48 -1.32 -30.43
N GLU A 4 3.21 -0.20 -30.31
CA GLU A 4 3.04 0.98 -31.15
C GLU A 4 3.53 0.73 -32.59
N ARG A 5 4.64 0.00 -32.74
CA ARG A 5 5.17 -0.39 -34.05
C ARG A 5 4.34 -1.49 -34.73
N ALA A 6 3.71 -2.36 -33.94
CA ALA A 6 2.83 -3.42 -34.43
C ALA A 6 1.43 -2.92 -34.84
N GLY A 7 1.13 -1.61 -34.70
CA GLY A 7 -0.12 -1.03 -35.20
C GLY A 7 -1.40 -1.67 -34.64
N GLY A 8 -1.34 -2.23 -33.43
CA GLY A 8 -2.48 -2.92 -32.81
C GLY A 8 -2.71 -4.37 -33.27
N ALA A 9 -1.86 -4.93 -34.13
CA ALA A 9 -1.89 -6.36 -34.45
C ALA A 9 -1.45 -7.20 -33.24
N ASP A 10 -2.01 -8.40 -33.12
CA ASP A 10 -1.69 -9.31 -32.01
C ASP A 10 -0.22 -9.71 -32.07
N LEU A 11 0.52 -9.36 -31.01
CA LEU A 11 1.96 -9.59 -30.90
C LEU A 11 2.30 -11.08 -31.07
N SER A 12 1.36 -12.00 -30.88
CA SER A 12 1.56 -13.44 -31.10
C SER A 12 1.75 -13.84 -32.58
N THR A 13 1.25 -13.03 -33.52
CA THR A 13 1.19 -13.36 -34.96
C THR A 13 2.15 -12.53 -35.83
N VAL A 14 2.71 -11.45 -35.28
CA VAL A 14 3.58 -10.54 -36.03
C VAL A 14 5.03 -11.02 -36.00
N ASN A 15 5.71 -10.95 -37.15
CA ASN A 15 7.13 -11.24 -37.25
C ASN A 15 7.95 -10.10 -36.60
N HIS A 16 8.33 -10.31 -35.35
CA HIS A 16 9.00 -9.31 -34.52
C HIS A 16 10.38 -8.91 -35.08
N TYR A 17 10.99 -9.78 -35.88
CA TYR A 17 12.30 -9.52 -36.49
C TYR A 17 12.22 -8.40 -37.52
N GLU A 18 11.14 -8.39 -38.32
CA GLU A 18 10.93 -7.35 -39.34
C GLU A 18 10.68 -5.99 -38.68
N LEU A 19 9.86 -5.96 -37.62
CA LEU A 19 9.54 -4.74 -36.85
C LEU A 19 10.73 -4.12 -36.10
N LEU A 20 11.75 -4.91 -35.79
CA LEU A 20 12.90 -4.50 -34.96
C LEU A 20 14.23 -4.56 -35.71
N SER A 21 14.19 -4.79 -37.02
CA SER A 21 15.39 -4.87 -37.88
C SER A 21 16.29 -3.63 -37.81
N ASP A 22 15.74 -2.49 -37.40
CA ASP A 22 16.48 -1.24 -37.15
C ASP A 22 17.42 -1.30 -35.94
N LEU A 23 17.27 -2.28 -35.04
CA LEU A 23 18.01 -2.39 -33.78
C LEU A 23 19.17 -3.40 -33.91
N VAL A 24 20.36 -2.95 -33.55
CA VAL A 24 21.65 -3.65 -33.77
C VAL A 24 21.77 -4.97 -32.99
N VAL A 25 20.95 -5.21 -31.97
CA VAL A 25 21.02 -6.42 -31.13
C VAL A 25 19.61 -6.94 -30.85
N VAL A 26 18.96 -7.47 -31.88
CA VAL A 26 17.70 -8.22 -31.70
C VAL A 26 18.04 -9.72 -31.65
N PRO A 27 17.73 -10.40 -30.53
CA PRO A 27 17.89 -11.84 -30.44
C PRO A 27 17.06 -12.57 -31.49
N LYS A 28 17.58 -13.69 -32.01
CA LYS A 28 16.95 -14.47 -33.09
C LYS A 28 15.68 -15.23 -32.69
N TRP A 29 15.29 -15.22 -31.41
CA TRP A 29 14.15 -15.96 -30.90
C TRP A 29 12.89 -15.08 -30.80
N PRO A 30 11.68 -15.64 -31.05
CA PRO A 30 10.43 -14.89 -30.94
C PRO A 30 10.16 -14.44 -29.49
N PHE A 31 9.88 -13.16 -29.28
CA PHE A 31 9.54 -12.63 -27.94
C PHE A 31 8.26 -13.21 -27.36
N ALA A 32 7.37 -13.76 -28.19
CA ALA A 32 6.17 -14.49 -27.76
C ALA A 32 6.48 -15.79 -26.98
N GLN A 33 7.73 -16.28 -27.04
CA GLN A 33 8.18 -17.45 -26.27
C GLN A 33 8.71 -17.09 -24.87
N LEU A 34 8.86 -15.81 -24.56
CA LEU A 34 9.22 -15.34 -23.23
C LEU A 34 7.97 -15.38 -22.35
N GLY A 35 7.77 -16.49 -21.65
CA GLY A 35 6.76 -16.59 -20.59
C GLY A 35 7.08 -15.64 -19.43
N LYS A 36 6.16 -15.54 -18.46
CA LYS A 36 6.43 -14.86 -17.18
C LYS A 36 7.78 -15.39 -16.66
N PRO A 37 8.72 -14.51 -16.24
CA PRO A 37 9.94 -14.94 -15.59
C PRO A 37 9.60 -16.00 -14.54
N ARG A 38 10.36 -17.10 -14.52
CA ARG A 38 10.17 -18.12 -13.49
C ARG A 38 10.29 -17.38 -12.15
N ASP A 39 9.27 -17.43 -11.32
CA ASP A 39 9.30 -16.82 -9.98
C ASP A 39 9.61 -17.91 -8.94
N ASP A 40 9.30 -19.16 -9.30
CA ASP A 40 9.48 -20.35 -8.48
C ASP A 40 10.91 -20.54 -7.99
N TRP A 41 11.91 -20.26 -8.83
CA TRP A 41 13.33 -20.33 -8.46
C TRP A 41 13.75 -19.34 -7.37
N ILE A 42 13.08 -18.19 -7.26
CA ILE A 42 13.34 -17.19 -6.24
C ILE A 42 12.69 -17.72 -4.97
N VAL A 43 11.40 -18.05 -5.02
CA VAL A 43 10.64 -18.59 -3.88
C VAL A 43 11.29 -19.85 -3.27
N GLU A 44 11.83 -20.76 -4.08
CA GLU A 44 12.51 -21.99 -3.63
C GLU A 44 13.86 -21.72 -2.95
N ASN A 45 14.66 -20.80 -3.50
CA ASN A 45 15.97 -20.46 -2.94
C ASN A 45 15.90 -19.51 -1.73
N GLY A 46 14.73 -18.90 -1.48
CA GLY A 46 14.50 -17.98 -0.36
C GLY A 46 15.22 -16.63 -0.50
N HIS A 47 16.05 -16.46 -1.53
CA HIS A 47 16.85 -15.27 -1.78
C HIS A 47 16.87 -14.95 -3.28
N TYR A 48 17.07 -13.67 -3.62
CA TYR A 48 17.30 -13.20 -4.99
C TYR A 48 18.65 -12.47 -5.06
N ALA A 49 19.42 -12.72 -6.12
CA ALA A 49 20.74 -12.14 -6.31
C ALA A 49 20.65 -10.80 -7.04
N VAL A 50 21.24 -9.75 -6.47
CA VAL A 50 21.35 -8.41 -7.05
C VAL A 50 22.81 -7.98 -6.95
N PHE A 51 23.46 -7.73 -8.09
CA PHE A 51 24.86 -7.29 -8.18
C PHE A 51 25.88 -8.18 -7.43
N GLY A 52 25.62 -9.49 -7.35
CA GLY A 52 26.48 -10.44 -6.64
C GLY A 52 26.18 -10.58 -5.15
N GLU A 53 25.20 -9.85 -4.62
CA GLU A 53 24.71 -9.98 -3.26
C GLU A 53 23.37 -10.72 -3.23
N ASN A 54 23.18 -11.62 -2.26
CA ASN A 54 21.93 -12.36 -2.09
C ASN A 54 21.04 -11.64 -1.07
N TRP A 55 19.82 -11.32 -1.48
CA TRP A 55 18.81 -10.64 -0.67
C TRP A 55 17.69 -11.61 -0.31
N PRO A 56 17.28 -11.74 0.96
CA PRO A 56 16.20 -12.63 1.35
C PRO A 56 14.84 -12.12 0.85
N ILE A 57 13.97 -13.03 0.44
CA ILE A 57 12.61 -12.69 -0.05
C ILE A 57 11.69 -12.27 1.10
N LYS A 58 11.85 -12.94 2.24
CA LYS A 58 11.20 -12.53 3.49
C LYS A 58 12.24 -11.78 4.28
N GLU A 59 12.21 -10.45 4.18
CA GLU A 59 12.93 -9.59 5.11
C GLU A 59 12.34 -9.79 6.52
N GLY A 60 12.92 -10.74 7.25
CA GLY A 60 12.75 -10.83 8.69
C GLY A 60 13.62 -9.76 9.32
N LEU A 61 13.03 -8.90 10.14
CA LEU A 61 13.83 -8.03 10.99
C LEU A 61 14.57 -8.94 11.97
N THR A 62 15.91 -8.84 12.02
CA THR A 62 16.73 -9.60 12.96
C THR A 62 16.20 -9.39 14.37
N SER A 63 15.82 -10.47 15.03
CA SER A 63 15.26 -10.37 16.38
C SER A 63 16.36 -10.00 17.37
N LEU A 64 16.02 -9.30 18.44
CA LEU A 64 17.02 -8.91 19.46
C LEU A 64 17.69 -10.15 20.09
N ALA A 65 16.98 -11.28 20.14
CA ALA A 65 17.50 -12.58 20.58
C ALA A 65 18.54 -13.17 19.61
N GLU A 66 18.42 -12.90 18.31
CA GLU A 66 19.41 -13.30 17.29
C GLU A 66 20.66 -12.43 17.33
N LEU A 67 20.56 -11.19 17.85
CA LEU A 67 21.67 -10.26 17.99
C LEU A 67 22.41 -10.40 19.33
N GLU A 68 22.17 -11.47 20.10
CA GLU A 68 22.65 -11.65 21.48
C GLU A 68 22.29 -10.47 22.42
N GLY A 69 21.28 -9.69 22.06
CA GLY A 69 20.85 -8.50 22.78
C GLY A 69 19.94 -8.86 23.94
N HIS A 70 20.19 -8.26 25.10
CA HIS A 70 19.33 -8.41 26.26
C HIS A 70 18.03 -7.63 26.04
N GLN A 71 16.91 -8.34 25.96
CA GLN A 71 15.60 -7.72 25.81
C GLN A 71 15.15 -7.08 27.13
N LEU A 72 15.05 -5.75 27.14
CA LEU A 72 14.69 -4.95 28.31
C LEU A 72 13.17 -4.67 28.40
N TYR A 73 12.38 -5.25 27.51
CA TYR A 73 10.93 -5.12 27.48
C TYR A 73 10.25 -6.50 27.45
N PRO A 74 9.00 -6.63 27.91
CA PRO A 74 8.29 -7.91 27.91
C PRO A 74 8.17 -8.49 26.49
N ALA A 75 8.52 -9.77 26.34
CA ALA A 75 8.38 -10.50 25.09
C ALA A 75 6.90 -10.69 24.70
N ASP A 76 6.01 -10.85 25.68
CA ASP A 76 4.57 -11.02 25.44
C ASP A 76 3.95 -9.77 24.80
N PRO A 77 3.35 -9.87 23.59
CA PRO A 77 2.64 -8.76 22.93
C PRO A 77 1.38 -8.30 23.68
N SER A 78 0.84 -9.13 24.60
CA SER A 78 -0.39 -8.84 25.35
C SER A 78 -0.16 -7.85 26.50
N VAL A 79 1.09 -7.77 26.97
CA VAL A 79 1.47 -6.86 28.06
C VAL A 79 1.84 -5.49 27.48
N GLY A 80 1.33 -4.42 28.08
CA GLY A 80 1.64 -3.06 27.67
C GLY A 80 3.13 -2.76 27.77
N ARG A 81 3.81 -2.55 26.62
CA ARG A 81 5.25 -2.26 26.54
C ARG A 81 5.63 -0.80 26.83
N ARG A 82 4.63 0.10 26.85
CA ARG A 82 4.79 1.54 27.12
C ARG A 82 5.60 1.88 28.39
N PRO A 83 5.35 1.28 29.58
CA PRO A 83 6.14 1.58 30.77
C PRO A 83 7.61 1.18 30.63
N ALA A 84 7.90 0.01 30.04
CA ALA A 84 9.26 -0.45 29.80
C ALA A 84 10.02 0.45 28.83
N LEU A 85 9.38 0.88 27.73
CA LEU A 85 9.99 1.81 26.77
C LEU A 85 10.27 3.19 27.36
N ARG A 86 9.36 3.70 28.21
CA ARG A 86 9.60 4.95 28.94
C ARG A 86 10.76 4.81 29.92
N PHE A 87 10.91 3.66 30.56
CA PHE A 87 12.05 3.39 31.43
C PHE A 87 13.36 3.36 30.62
N ILE A 88 13.40 2.65 29.50
CA ILE A 88 14.57 2.58 28.60
C ILE A 88 14.98 3.98 28.12
N LEU A 89 14.02 4.81 27.70
CA LEU A 89 14.28 6.19 27.27
C LEU A 89 14.85 7.06 28.40
N ARG A 90 14.28 6.96 29.62
CA ARG A 90 14.80 7.69 30.78
C ARG A 90 16.22 7.25 31.12
N SER A 91 16.48 5.95 31.10
CA SER A 91 17.81 5.38 31.32
C SER A 91 18.82 5.83 30.27
N MET A 92 18.41 5.95 29.00
CA MET A 92 19.26 6.47 27.92
C MET A 92 19.65 7.94 28.16
N LEU A 93 18.71 8.77 28.60
CA LEU A 93 18.97 10.18 28.92
C LEU A 93 19.94 10.34 30.09
N VAL A 94 19.77 9.55 31.15
CA VAL A 94 20.67 9.56 32.32
C VAL A 94 22.08 9.10 31.93
N ARG A 95 22.19 8.07 31.09
CA ARG A 95 23.50 7.63 30.59
C ARG A 95 24.17 8.65 29.68
N TYR A 96 23.38 9.37 28.88
CA TYR A 96 23.89 10.47 28.08
C TYR A 96 24.44 11.61 28.95
N SER A 97 23.79 11.95 30.07
CA SER A 97 24.38 12.92 31.00
C SER A 97 25.68 12.42 31.63
N HIS A 98 25.75 11.14 32.04
CA HIS A 98 26.99 10.54 32.53
C HIS A 98 28.10 10.49 31.47
N LEU A 99 27.75 10.28 30.21
CA LEU A 99 28.70 10.36 29.10
C LEU A 99 29.26 11.78 28.97
N LEU A 100 28.41 12.81 29.04
CA LEU A 100 28.86 14.20 29.01
C LEU A 100 29.76 14.53 30.22
N ASP A 101 29.39 14.07 31.41
CA ASP A 101 30.20 14.25 32.62
C ASP A 101 31.58 13.57 32.47
N ALA A 102 31.63 12.35 31.94
CA ALA A 102 32.88 11.62 31.70
C ALA A 102 33.77 12.28 30.63
N LEU A 103 33.17 12.90 29.61
CA LEU A 103 33.90 13.62 28.56
C LEU A 103 34.43 14.98 29.04
N LEU A 104 33.72 15.63 29.96
CA LEU A 104 34.10 16.91 30.56
C LEU A 104 35.00 16.75 31.80
N ALA A 105 35.13 15.53 32.32
CA ALA A 105 36.00 15.22 33.44
C ALA A 105 37.49 15.44 33.06
N PRO A 106 38.32 15.90 34.02
CA PRO A 106 39.74 16.05 33.77
C PRO A 106 40.36 14.68 33.41
N PRO A 107 41.34 14.65 32.47
CA PRO A 107 41.93 13.40 32.01
C PRO A 107 42.56 12.63 33.20
N PRO A 108 42.37 11.31 33.29
CA PRO A 108 42.85 10.53 34.41
C PRO A 108 44.38 10.64 34.52
N THR A 109 44.86 10.99 35.70
CA THR A 109 46.30 11.23 35.98
C THR A 109 47.11 9.94 36.06
N ALA A 110 46.45 8.79 36.08
CA ALA A 110 47.06 7.46 36.09
C ALA A 110 46.71 6.70 34.80
N PRO A 111 47.61 5.87 34.25
CA PRO A 111 47.29 5.00 33.14
C PRO A 111 46.25 3.97 33.59
N SER A 112 44.98 4.18 33.22
CA SER A 112 43.89 3.25 33.50
C SER A 112 44.00 2.02 32.60
N THR A 113 44.10 0.84 33.18
CA THR A 113 44.18 -0.45 32.46
C THR A 113 42.81 -0.99 32.00
N GLY A 114 41.72 -0.25 32.25
CA GLY A 114 40.34 -0.65 31.89
C GLY A 114 39.73 0.22 30.79
N ALA A 115 38.63 -0.27 30.19
CA ALA A 115 37.81 0.49 29.25
C ALA A 115 37.34 1.80 29.88
N SER A 116 37.43 2.89 29.12
CA SER A 116 37.16 4.22 29.65
C SER A 116 35.68 4.36 30.05
N GLU A 117 35.37 5.23 31.01
CA GLU A 117 33.98 5.42 31.46
C GLU A 117 33.06 5.84 30.31
N TRP A 118 33.54 6.72 29.42
CA TRP A 118 32.77 7.15 28.24
C TRP A 118 32.45 5.97 27.32
N GLU A 119 33.38 5.03 27.16
CA GLU A 119 33.25 3.85 26.29
C GLU A 119 32.18 2.90 26.83
N GLN A 120 32.15 2.71 28.15
CA GLN A 120 31.11 1.96 28.84
C GLN A 120 29.73 2.64 28.68
N GLN A 121 29.65 3.97 28.81
CA GLN A 121 28.38 4.67 28.60
C GLN A 121 27.90 4.56 27.15
N THR A 122 28.79 4.65 26.16
CA THR A 122 28.42 4.47 24.75
C THR A 122 27.90 3.08 24.44
N GLU A 123 28.50 2.04 25.03
CA GLU A 123 28.03 0.67 24.85
C GLU A 123 26.62 0.48 25.40
N TRP A 124 26.36 0.99 26.60
CA TRP A 124 25.02 0.93 27.17
C TRP A 124 24.00 1.75 26.37
N ILE A 125 24.38 2.89 25.82
CA ILE A 125 23.51 3.69 24.93
C ILE A 125 23.18 2.89 23.66
N ASN A 126 24.16 2.19 23.07
CA ASN A 126 23.96 1.32 21.91
C ASN A 126 22.94 0.21 22.21
N ILE A 127 23.10 -0.50 23.34
CA ILE A 127 22.17 -1.55 23.79
C ILE A 127 20.75 -1.00 23.98
N LEU A 128 20.60 0.17 24.61
CA LEU A 128 19.30 0.80 24.83
C LEU A 128 18.64 1.24 23.51
N ALA A 129 19.43 1.78 22.57
CA ALA A 129 18.95 2.20 21.26
C ALA A 129 18.45 1.01 20.42
N GLN A 130 19.21 -0.10 20.41
CA GLN A 130 18.79 -1.35 19.76
C GLN A 130 17.49 -1.89 20.35
N ASN A 131 17.33 -1.85 21.67
CA ASN A 131 16.10 -2.25 22.35
C ASN A 131 14.88 -1.39 21.95
N VAL A 132 15.05 -0.06 21.83
CA VAL A 132 13.98 0.85 21.37
C VAL A 132 13.62 0.56 19.92
N MET A 133 14.62 0.33 19.06
CA MET A 133 14.42 0.02 17.65
C MET A 133 13.69 -1.32 17.47
N ALA A 134 14.11 -2.36 18.18
CA ALA A 134 13.46 -3.68 18.17
C ALA A 134 12.01 -3.59 18.66
N ALA A 135 11.75 -2.87 19.75
CA ALA A 135 10.39 -2.70 20.24
C ALA A 135 9.49 -1.90 19.29
N ALA A 136 10.04 -0.91 18.57
CA ALA A 136 9.30 -0.18 17.54
C ALA A 136 8.99 -1.08 16.33
N ASN A 137 9.94 -1.93 15.95
CA ASN A 137 9.78 -2.92 14.89
C ASN A 137 8.68 -3.94 15.21
N ASP A 138 8.62 -4.42 16.45
CA ASP A 138 7.56 -5.33 16.92
C ASP A 138 6.17 -4.68 16.90
N MET A 139 6.06 -3.35 16.93
CA MET A 139 4.78 -2.65 16.85
C MET A 139 4.26 -2.50 15.42
N ARG A 140 5.10 -2.70 14.38
CA ARG A 140 4.69 -2.54 12.98
C ARG A 140 3.47 -3.39 12.59
N PRO A 141 3.36 -4.68 12.99
CA PRO A 141 2.18 -5.50 12.69
C PRO A 141 0.91 -5.00 13.39
N VAL A 142 1.04 -4.47 14.60
CA VAL A 142 -0.10 -3.92 15.37
C VAL A 142 -0.58 -2.60 14.76
N GLN A 143 0.36 -1.77 14.27
CA GLN A 143 0.04 -0.53 13.53
C GLN A 143 -0.67 -0.82 12.20
N ALA A 144 -0.25 -1.87 11.47
CA ALA A 144 -0.95 -2.30 10.25
C ALA A 144 -2.41 -2.72 10.54
N ARG A 145 -2.67 -3.32 11.71
CA ARG A 145 -4.04 -3.62 12.19
C ARG A 145 -4.78 -2.37 12.71
N GLY A 146 -4.07 -1.28 12.99
CA GLY A 146 -4.61 0.05 13.27
C GLY A 146 -5.34 0.70 12.08
N LYS A 147 -5.21 0.12 10.86
CA LYS A 147 -6.09 0.41 9.71
C LYS A 147 -7.59 0.22 9.99
N LYS A 148 -7.98 -0.31 11.16
CA LYS A 148 -9.36 -0.21 11.67
C LYS A 148 -9.92 1.21 11.59
N LEU A 149 -9.10 2.25 11.76
CA LEU A 149 -9.59 3.64 11.61
C LEU A 149 -9.97 3.94 10.16
N MET A 150 -9.13 3.55 9.18
CA MET A 150 -9.47 3.68 7.76
C MET A 150 -10.72 2.86 7.39
N MET A 151 -10.84 1.63 7.91
CA MET A 151 -12.02 0.79 7.66
C MET A 151 -13.30 1.43 8.25
N ARG A 152 -13.20 2.05 9.44
CA ARG A 152 -14.32 2.80 10.03
C ARG A 152 -14.72 3.99 9.18
N GLN A 153 -13.75 4.78 8.70
CA GLN A 153 -13.99 5.90 7.79
C GLN A 153 -14.64 5.44 6.48
N GLN A 154 -14.20 4.32 5.91
CA GLN A 154 -14.82 3.75 4.71
C GLN A 154 -16.26 3.30 4.97
N LEU A 155 -16.56 2.69 6.12
CA LEU A 155 -17.93 2.30 6.48
C LEU A 155 -18.83 3.53 6.69
N GLU A 156 -18.33 4.57 7.34
CA GLU A 156 -19.06 5.83 7.52
C GLU A 156 -19.39 6.46 6.17
N LEU A 157 -18.40 6.57 5.28
CA LEU A 157 -18.58 7.10 3.93
C LEU A 157 -19.61 6.29 3.11
N ARG A 158 -19.54 4.95 3.17
CA ARG A 158 -20.53 4.09 2.48
C ARG A 158 -21.94 4.22 3.04
N ASN A 159 -22.08 4.41 4.35
CA ASN A 159 -23.38 4.67 4.97
C ASN A 159 -23.94 6.03 4.55
N GLU A 160 -23.10 7.06 4.42
CA GLU A 160 -23.50 8.39 3.94
C GLU A 160 -23.94 8.37 2.48
N GLU A 161 -23.17 7.69 1.61
CA GLU A 161 -23.54 7.46 0.20
C GLU A 161 -24.90 6.77 0.09
N THR A 162 -25.12 5.70 0.87
CA THR A 162 -26.39 4.95 0.86
C THR A 162 -27.56 5.82 1.32
N LYS A 163 -27.36 6.64 2.35
CA LYS A 163 -28.37 7.61 2.81
C LYS A 163 -28.69 8.65 1.73
N ALA A 164 -27.68 9.15 1.03
CA ALA A 164 -27.86 10.11 -0.05
C ALA A 164 -28.65 9.50 -1.22
N ILE A 165 -28.35 8.26 -1.61
CA ILE A 165 -29.09 7.54 -2.65
C ILE A 165 -30.56 7.36 -2.23
N HIS A 166 -30.84 6.90 -1.01
CA HIS A 166 -32.21 6.75 -0.54
C HIS A 166 -32.96 8.08 -0.54
N ALA A 167 -32.34 9.17 -0.08
CA ALA A 167 -32.98 10.49 -0.12
C ALA A 167 -33.30 10.96 -1.55
N GLN A 168 -32.44 10.64 -2.52
CA GLN A 168 -32.70 10.93 -3.94
C GLN A 168 -33.84 10.07 -4.49
N CYS A 169 -33.89 8.77 -4.16
CA CYS A 169 -34.99 7.88 -4.52
C CYS A 169 -36.32 8.37 -3.95
N ASP A 170 -36.37 8.76 -2.68
CA ASP A 170 -37.56 9.32 -2.04
C ASP A 170 -38.04 10.60 -2.75
N THR A 171 -37.09 11.46 -3.14
CA THR A 171 -37.39 12.69 -3.89
C THR A 171 -37.94 12.37 -5.29
N LEU A 172 -37.38 11.39 -5.98
CA LEU A 172 -37.84 10.95 -7.29
C LEU A 172 -39.22 10.29 -7.20
N GLU A 173 -39.47 9.48 -6.18
CA GLU A 173 -40.75 8.84 -5.94
C GLU A 173 -41.85 9.88 -5.65
N ALA A 174 -41.55 10.87 -4.82
CA ALA A 174 -42.46 11.99 -4.57
C ALA A 174 -42.83 12.74 -5.86
N LYS A 175 -41.83 13.09 -6.68
CA LYS A 175 -42.07 13.76 -7.98
C LYS A 175 -42.89 12.89 -8.94
N MET A 176 -42.64 11.58 -8.98
CA MET A 176 -43.42 10.65 -9.81
C MET A 176 -44.87 10.52 -9.31
N ALA A 177 -45.08 10.51 -8.00
CA ALA A 177 -46.41 10.49 -7.41
C ALA A 177 -47.20 11.78 -7.74
N ASP A 178 -46.55 12.94 -7.64
CA ASP A 178 -47.15 14.22 -8.01
C ASP A 178 -47.53 14.25 -9.50
N MET A 179 -46.64 13.81 -10.39
CA MET A 179 -46.95 13.71 -11.83
C MET A 179 -48.12 12.75 -12.09
N ARG A 180 -48.18 11.61 -11.41
CA ARG A 180 -49.31 10.68 -11.55
C ARG A 180 -50.62 11.29 -11.05
N ALA A 181 -50.58 12.01 -9.93
CA ALA A 181 -51.75 12.71 -9.40
C ALA A 181 -52.23 13.81 -10.34
N GLU A 182 -51.32 14.54 -10.99
CA GLU A 182 -51.63 15.55 -12.00
C GLU A 182 -52.26 14.93 -13.26
N ILE A 183 -51.71 13.80 -13.74
CA ILE A 183 -52.29 13.03 -14.86
C ILE A 183 -53.69 12.51 -14.52
N GLN A 184 -53.94 12.09 -13.27
CA GLN A 184 -55.27 11.66 -12.82
C GLN A 184 -56.26 12.83 -12.63
N ARG A 185 -55.77 14.04 -12.37
CA ARG A 185 -56.60 15.27 -12.28
C ARG A 185 -57.00 15.81 -13.65
N LEU A 186 -56.24 15.50 -14.70
CA LEU A 186 -56.65 15.80 -16.08
C LEU A 186 -57.86 14.93 -16.45
N PRO A 187 -59.02 15.51 -16.80
CA PRO A 187 -60.20 14.73 -17.14
C PRO A 187 -59.92 13.92 -18.42
N HIS A 188 -60.35 12.64 -18.42
CA HIS A 188 -60.35 11.79 -19.60
C HIS A 188 -61.14 12.43 -20.75
N ALA A 189 -60.44 13.16 -21.62
CA ALA A 189 -60.87 13.39 -22.98
C ALA A 189 -60.45 12.16 -23.82
N SER A 190 -61.29 11.12 -23.83
CA SER A 190 -61.18 10.07 -24.83
C SER A 190 -61.64 10.60 -26.18
N THR A 191 -60.80 10.54 -27.22
CA THR A 191 -61.07 9.75 -28.44
C THR A 191 -60.03 9.98 -29.54
N GLY A 192 -59.42 8.87 -29.98
CA GLY A 192 -59.10 8.59 -31.37
C GLY A 192 -58.05 9.46 -32.08
N SER A 193 -56.80 8.99 -32.12
CA SER A 193 -55.98 9.19 -33.32
C SER A 193 -55.06 8.00 -33.53
N SER A 194 -55.49 7.12 -34.44
CA SER A 194 -54.66 6.09 -35.05
C SER A 194 -53.37 6.73 -35.59
N ARG A 195 -52.22 6.39 -34.99
CA ARG A 195 -50.90 6.69 -35.55
C ARG A 195 -50.19 5.36 -35.82
N LYS A 196 -49.93 5.14 -37.10
CA LYS A 196 -49.23 4.00 -37.70
C LYS A 196 -47.90 3.74 -36.98
N PRO A 197 -47.43 2.48 -36.92
CA PRO A 197 -46.14 2.16 -36.34
C PRO A 197 -45.03 2.76 -37.21
N VAL A 198 -44.26 3.69 -36.65
CA VAL A 198 -42.96 4.09 -37.22
C VAL A 198 -41.95 3.06 -36.72
N ILE A 199 -41.48 2.25 -37.66
CA ILE A 199 -40.30 1.42 -37.50
C ILE A 199 -39.12 2.38 -37.34
N PHE A 200 -38.54 2.43 -36.14
CA PHE A 200 -37.27 3.13 -35.89
C PHE A 200 -36.18 2.07 -35.76
N GLN A 201 -35.29 2.04 -36.73
CA GLN A 201 -34.07 1.24 -36.75
C GLN A 201 -33.19 1.64 -35.54
N GLY A 202 -32.96 0.68 -34.64
CA GLY A 202 -31.92 0.79 -33.62
C GLY A 202 -30.55 0.68 -34.30
N GLY A 203 -29.86 1.81 -34.38
CA GLY A 203 -28.48 1.89 -34.83
C GLY A 203 -27.70 2.89 -33.98
N GLY A 204 -26.75 2.37 -33.21
CA GLY A 204 -25.59 3.12 -32.71
C GLY A 204 -25.77 3.86 -31.39
N GLY A 205 -25.30 3.25 -30.30
CA GLY A 205 -25.20 3.93 -29.00
C GLY A 205 -24.44 3.11 -27.96
N ASP A 206 -23.24 2.63 -28.29
CA ASP A 206 -22.38 1.86 -27.38
C ASP A 206 -20.95 2.45 -27.32
N LYS A 207 -20.84 3.78 -27.21
CA LYS A 207 -19.54 4.48 -27.16
C LYS A 207 -19.38 5.49 -26.02
N ILE A 208 -20.34 5.57 -25.10
CA ILE A 208 -20.32 6.56 -24.01
C ILE A 208 -19.85 5.94 -22.68
N LEU A 209 -19.74 4.62 -22.58
CA LEU A 209 -19.40 3.94 -21.31
C LEU A 209 -17.89 3.85 -21.01
N ASP A 210 -17.01 3.95 -22.01
CA ASP A 210 -15.57 3.65 -21.81
C ASP A 210 -14.73 4.90 -21.44
N GLU A 211 -15.15 6.09 -21.87
CA GLU A 211 -14.46 7.35 -21.51
C GLU A 211 -14.76 7.81 -20.09
N ASP A 212 -15.92 7.46 -19.54
CA ASP A 212 -16.33 7.91 -18.20
C ASP A 212 -15.65 7.06 -17.10
N ASP A 213 -15.48 5.75 -17.31
CA ASP A 213 -14.75 4.87 -16.37
C ASP A 213 -13.25 5.22 -16.26
N SER A 214 -12.65 5.76 -17.32
CA SER A 214 -11.25 6.17 -17.33
C SER A 214 -10.98 7.42 -16.48
N ARG A 215 -11.98 8.29 -16.28
CA ARG A 215 -11.84 9.51 -15.47
C ARG A 215 -11.81 9.24 -13.97
N TRP A 216 -12.45 8.17 -13.52
CA TRP A 216 -12.46 7.80 -12.09
C TRP A 216 -11.14 7.21 -11.60
N ALA A 217 -10.29 6.71 -12.51
CA ALA A 217 -9.01 6.10 -12.16
C ALA A 217 -7.87 7.13 -11.95
N GLU A 218 -8.03 8.38 -12.41
CA GLU A 218 -7.01 9.43 -12.28
C GLU A 218 -7.16 10.30 -11.02
N GLU A 219 -8.23 10.11 -10.23
CA GLU A 219 -8.55 10.94 -9.06
C GLU A 219 -8.41 10.20 -7.70
N ILE A 220 -7.61 9.12 -7.64
CA ILE A 220 -7.25 8.41 -6.39
C ILE A 220 -5.76 8.55 -6.06
#